data_AF-A0A521FKP7-F1
#
_entry.id   AF-A0A521FKP7-F1
#
_cell.length_a   1.000
_cell.length_b   1.000
_cell.length_c   1.000
_cell.angle_alpha   90.00
_cell.angle_beta   90.00
_cell.angle_gamma   90.00
#
_symmetry.space_group_name_H-M   'P 1'
#
loop_
_entity.id
_entity.type
_entity.pdbx_description
1 polymer ?
#
loop_
_entity_poly.entity_id
_entity_poly.type
_entity_poly.pdbx_seq_one_letter_code
_entity_poly.pdbx_strand_id
1 'polypeptide(L)'
;MLLEELPPIQRFLNRVLALPIHMQNALFAEFMRRIADQSERARAAGTLDLGVETLRGEKIEQVSTEDLWTCPKSGAVTRIIGLEVTDPVYVLVAEEAISRNPDKLPMVNRASGRAALISARPMQMYDEDIVTLMRKAVRPNGSSYLEEARFESSAWEEIDRPEFAQIWEAEAASLPKTTTTKLYLLTGLLLPIWKDIPTTNERIYRVTPDGATAMIGRTLSEEGAASLRARFLVSNPQTPQEMLTAALGTTAPVDLGRGLTLTRRRVAGEMRLELGGADRGMIDGLNAKGS
;
A
#
# COMPACT_ATOMS: atom_id res chain seq x y z
N MET A 1 16.51 -19.14 16.76
CA MET A 1 15.82 -19.50 18.02
C MET A 1 16.23 -18.45 19.06
N LEU A 2 15.54 -17.30 19.09
CA LEU A 2 15.88 -16.16 19.97
C LEU A 2 14.68 -15.21 20.14
N LEU A 3 13.47 -15.80 20.24
CA LEU A 3 12.25 -15.08 20.61
C LEU A 3 11.76 -15.48 22.02
N GLU A 4 12.58 -16.19 22.78
CA GLU A 4 12.28 -16.61 24.14
C GLU A 4 13.13 -15.76 25.10
N GLU A 5 12.50 -15.21 26.13
CA GLU A 5 13.06 -14.35 27.20
C GLU A 5 12.90 -12.83 27.06
N LEU A 6 11.81 -12.35 26.47
CA LEU A 6 11.29 -11.04 26.88
C LEU A 6 10.61 -11.19 28.25
N PRO A 7 11.07 -10.51 29.32
CA PRO A 7 10.42 -10.59 30.62
C PRO A 7 8.98 -10.06 30.53
N PRO A 8 8.04 -10.58 31.35
CA PRO A 8 6.65 -10.12 31.36
C PRO A 8 6.58 -8.59 31.46
N ILE A 9 5.67 -7.96 30.70
CA ILE A 9 5.61 -6.50 30.51
C ILE A 9 5.64 -5.71 31.84
N GLN A 10 5.07 -6.29 32.90
CA GLN A 10 5.08 -5.73 34.26
C GLN A 10 6.47 -5.71 34.91
N ARG A 11 7.31 -6.74 34.71
CA ARG A 11 8.69 -6.79 35.21
C ARG A 11 9.60 -5.80 34.47
N PHE A 12 9.34 -5.58 33.18
CA PHE A 12 10.03 -4.57 32.39
C PHE A 12 9.70 -3.15 32.88
N LEU A 13 8.40 -2.83 33.03
CA LEU A 13 7.94 -1.53 33.54
C LEU A 13 8.49 -1.23 34.94
N ASN A 14 8.46 -2.21 35.85
CA ASN A 14 9.00 -2.04 37.21
C ASN A 14 10.52 -1.80 37.23
N ARG A 15 11.28 -2.33 36.26
CA ARG A 15 12.73 -2.09 36.14
C ARG A 15 13.03 -0.72 35.54
N VAL A 16 12.23 -0.26 34.58
CA VAL A 16 12.35 1.09 34.00
C VAL A 16 12.03 2.16 35.04
N LEU A 17 10.99 1.97 35.85
CA LEU A 17 10.59 2.90 36.91
C LEU A 17 11.59 2.97 38.09
N ALA A 18 12.50 2.00 38.20
CA ALA A 18 13.54 1.97 39.22
C ALA A 18 14.82 2.75 38.82
N LEU A 19 14.93 3.23 37.57
CA LEU A 19 16.08 4.00 37.09
C LEU A 19 16.04 5.46 37.59
N PRO A 20 17.18 6.17 37.67
CA PRO A 20 17.17 7.61 37.90
C PRO A 20 16.35 8.35 36.82
N ILE A 21 15.59 9.38 37.22
CA ILE A 21 14.60 10.10 36.36
C ILE A 21 15.22 10.57 35.04
N HIS A 22 16.47 11.05 35.05
CA HIS A 22 17.16 11.51 33.83
C HIS A 22 17.42 10.36 32.84
N MET A 23 17.69 9.15 33.32
CA MET A 23 17.87 7.96 32.47
C MET A 23 16.53 7.43 31.97
N GLN A 24 15.47 7.49 32.79
CA GLN A 24 14.11 7.17 32.34
C GLN A 24 13.71 8.09 31.18
N ASN A 25 13.89 9.40 31.33
CA ASN A 25 13.53 10.38 30.30
C ASN A 25 14.31 10.19 29.00
N ALA A 26 15.61 9.88 29.08
CA ALA A 26 16.43 9.58 27.89
C ALA A 26 15.97 8.30 27.18
N LEU A 27 15.63 7.25 27.94
CA LEU A 27 15.11 5.99 27.39
C LEU A 27 13.75 6.20 26.73
N PHE A 28 12.83 6.90 27.39
CA PHE A 28 11.51 7.21 26.85
C PHE A 28 11.58 8.13 25.62
N ALA A 29 12.49 9.10 25.59
CA ALA A 29 12.67 9.97 24.43
C ALA A 29 13.15 9.19 23.20
N GLU A 30 14.14 8.30 23.36
CA GLU A 30 14.64 7.47 22.27
C GLU A 30 13.60 6.41 21.82
N PHE A 31 12.85 5.85 22.77
CA PHE A 31 11.77 4.91 22.46
C PHE A 31 10.62 5.59 21.71
N MET A 32 10.21 6.79 22.14
CA MET A 32 9.20 7.61 21.46
C MET A 32 9.66 8.05 20.08
N ARG A 33 10.95 8.38 19.90
CA ARG A 33 11.54 8.70 18.59
C ARG A 33 11.49 7.50 17.65
N ARG A 34 11.83 6.30 18.14
CA ARG A 34 11.76 5.06 17.37
C ARG A 34 10.33 4.65 17.03
N ILE A 35 9.38 4.82 17.96
CA ILE A 35 7.96 4.62 17.69
C ILE A 35 7.46 5.65 16.67
N ALA A 36 7.88 6.91 16.75
CA ALA A 36 7.51 7.92 15.78
C ALA A 36 8.07 7.59 14.38
N ASP A 37 9.33 7.17 14.30
CA ASP A 37 9.98 6.75 13.05
C ASP A 37 9.33 5.47 12.47
N GLN A 38 9.01 4.48 13.31
CA GLN A 38 8.29 3.27 12.89
C GLN A 38 6.83 3.55 12.55
N SER A 39 6.18 4.48 13.23
CA SER A 39 4.82 4.92 12.94
C SER A 39 4.77 5.74 11.65
N GLU A 40 5.75 6.61 11.38
CA GLU A 40 5.91 7.25 10.06
C GLU A 40 6.11 6.19 8.97
N ARG A 41 6.93 5.17 9.22
CA ARG A 41 7.13 4.05 8.27
C ARG A 41 5.85 3.23 8.07
N ALA A 42 5.13 2.89 9.14
CA ALA A 42 3.88 2.13 9.07
C ALA A 42 2.74 2.97 8.46
N ARG A 43 2.74 4.29 8.66
CA ARG A 43 1.83 5.24 8.02
C ARG A 43 2.16 5.39 6.53
N ALA A 44 3.44 5.48 6.18
CA ALA A 44 3.92 5.48 4.80
C ALA A 44 3.69 4.14 4.10
N ALA A 45 3.72 3.03 4.84
CA ALA A 45 3.46 1.67 4.35
C ALA A 45 1.98 1.23 4.47
N GLY A 46 1.11 2.05 5.08
CA GLY A 46 -0.33 1.75 5.23
C GLY A 46 -0.68 0.60 6.18
N THR A 47 0.20 0.20 7.11
CA THR A 47 0.06 -1.03 7.92
C THR A 47 -0.46 -0.87 9.34
N LEU A 48 -0.81 0.35 9.78
CA LEU A 48 -1.44 0.56 11.09
C LEU A 48 -2.95 0.26 11.02
N ASP A 49 -3.45 -0.63 11.88
CA ASP A 49 -4.87 -1.01 12.01
C ASP A 49 -5.48 -0.35 13.25
N LEU A 50 -6.47 0.52 13.06
CA LEU A 50 -7.13 1.31 14.11
C LEU A 50 -8.65 1.08 14.16
N GLY A 51 -9.17 0.04 13.49
CA GLY A 51 -10.62 -0.23 13.41
C GLY A 51 -11.33 0.59 12.34
N VAL A 52 -12.60 0.99 12.58
CA VAL A 52 -13.38 1.78 11.61
C VAL A 52 -12.94 3.24 11.64
N GLU A 53 -12.30 3.68 10.57
CA GLU A 53 -11.89 5.07 10.38
C GLU A 53 -12.89 5.83 9.50
N THR A 54 -12.98 7.15 9.63
CA THR A 54 -13.69 7.98 8.66
C THR A 54 -12.72 8.42 7.58
N LEU A 55 -12.97 8.07 6.32
CA LEU A 55 -12.17 8.55 5.20
C LEU A 55 -12.36 10.07 5.09
N ARG A 56 -11.25 10.80 5.15
CA ARG A 56 -11.22 12.26 5.02
C ARG A 56 -10.51 12.61 3.73
N GLY A 57 -11.04 13.63 3.07
CA GLY A 57 -10.44 14.31 1.93
C GLY A 57 -11.16 15.62 1.71
N GLU A 58 -10.52 16.58 1.04
CA GLU A 58 -11.18 17.84 0.65
C GLU A 58 -12.34 17.59 -0.31
N LYS A 59 -12.16 16.64 -1.24
CA LYS A 59 -13.20 16.18 -2.16
C LYS A 59 -13.17 14.66 -2.25
N ILE A 60 -14.32 14.01 -2.14
CA ILE A 60 -14.43 12.54 -2.25
C ILE A 60 -15.51 12.21 -3.27
N GLU A 61 -15.12 11.60 -4.39
CA GLU A 61 -16.03 11.28 -5.48
C GLU A 61 -16.16 9.77 -5.66
N GLN A 62 -17.38 9.31 -5.88
CA GLN A 62 -17.65 7.94 -6.30
C GLN A 62 -17.56 7.84 -7.82
N VAL A 63 -16.51 7.18 -8.30
CA VAL A 63 -16.21 7.08 -9.74
C VAL A 63 -16.65 5.77 -10.37
N SER A 64 -16.89 4.73 -9.57
CA SER A 64 -17.42 3.45 -10.07
C SER A 64 -18.22 2.69 -9.02
N THR A 65 -19.16 1.88 -9.49
CA THR A 65 -19.98 0.97 -8.69
C THR A 65 -20.14 -0.34 -9.45
N GLU A 66 -19.69 -1.44 -8.86
CA GLU A 66 -19.72 -2.76 -9.48
C GLU A 66 -20.39 -3.76 -8.53
N ASP A 67 -21.49 -4.36 -8.96
CA ASP A 67 -22.21 -5.39 -8.20
C ASP A 67 -21.46 -6.73 -8.33
N LEU A 68 -20.77 -7.13 -7.26
CA LEU A 68 -19.88 -8.30 -7.26
C LEU A 68 -20.64 -9.60 -7.01
N TRP A 69 -21.51 -9.63 -6.01
CA TRP A 69 -22.23 -10.84 -5.63
C TRP A 69 -23.55 -10.51 -4.94
N THR A 70 -24.63 -11.18 -5.35
CA THR A 70 -25.96 -11.05 -4.73
C THR A 70 -26.28 -12.28 -3.90
N CYS A 71 -26.59 -12.08 -2.63
CA CYS A 71 -26.97 -13.16 -1.73
C CYS A 71 -28.29 -13.80 -2.15
N PRO A 72 -28.33 -15.11 -2.48
CA PRO A 72 -29.57 -15.77 -2.90
C PRO A 72 -30.66 -15.81 -1.81
N LYS A 73 -30.25 -15.75 -0.54
CA LYS A 73 -31.17 -15.83 0.61
C LYS A 73 -31.73 -14.49 1.05
N SER A 74 -30.92 -13.44 1.00
CA SER A 74 -31.30 -12.11 1.53
C SER A 74 -31.44 -11.05 0.45
N GLY A 75 -31.05 -11.32 -0.79
CA GLY A 75 -30.99 -10.32 -1.87
C GLY A 75 -29.92 -9.24 -1.64
N ALA A 76 -29.15 -9.30 -0.56
CA ALA A 76 -28.11 -8.33 -0.26
C ALA A 76 -27.00 -8.39 -1.32
N VAL A 77 -26.63 -7.23 -1.86
CA VAL A 77 -25.61 -7.11 -2.90
C VAL A 77 -24.29 -6.66 -2.26
N THR A 78 -23.22 -7.37 -2.58
CA THR A 78 -21.84 -6.97 -2.29
C THR A 78 -21.31 -6.21 -3.48
N ARG A 79 -20.71 -5.04 -3.23
CA ARG A 79 -20.26 -4.13 -4.29
C ARG A 79 -18.82 -3.72 -4.11
N ILE A 80 -18.13 -3.52 -5.22
CA ILE A 80 -16.88 -2.75 -5.26
C ILE A 80 -17.23 -1.32 -5.64
N ILE A 81 -16.85 -0.37 -4.81
CA ILE A 81 -17.02 1.06 -5.04
C ILE A 81 -15.64 1.66 -5.29
N GLY A 82 -15.41 2.25 -6.46
CA GLY A 82 -14.21 3.04 -6.70
C GLY A 82 -14.42 4.47 -6.24
N LEU A 83 -13.49 4.98 -5.44
CA LEU A 83 -13.50 6.35 -4.93
C LEU A 83 -12.24 7.08 -5.37
N GLU A 84 -12.39 8.35 -5.72
CA GLU A 84 -11.30 9.29 -5.90
C GLU A 84 -11.33 10.29 -4.75
N VAL A 85 -10.23 10.34 -3.98
CA VAL A 85 -10.05 11.28 -2.88
C VAL A 85 -9.05 12.32 -3.31
N THR A 86 -9.47 13.57 -3.34
CA THR A 86 -8.62 14.70 -3.67
C THR A 86 -8.31 15.49 -2.41
N ASP A 87 -7.01 15.67 -2.15
CA ASP A 87 -6.49 16.45 -1.04
C ASP A 87 -5.61 17.59 -1.56
N PRO A 88 -5.57 18.74 -0.86
CA PRO A 88 -4.66 19.81 -1.19
C PRO A 88 -3.24 19.40 -0.82
N VAL A 89 -2.30 19.68 -1.72
CA VAL A 89 -0.88 19.49 -1.45
C VAL A 89 -0.38 20.73 -0.73
N TYR A 90 -0.13 20.59 0.57
CA TYR A 90 0.49 21.66 1.34
C TYR A 90 2.01 21.57 1.21
N VAL A 91 2.58 22.48 0.43
CA VAL A 91 4.03 22.63 0.28
C VAL A 91 4.50 23.74 1.21
N LEU A 92 5.48 23.42 2.07
CA LEU A 92 6.09 24.42 2.94
C LEU A 92 6.84 25.45 2.12
N VAL A 93 6.70 26.72 2.48
CA VAL A 93 7.60 27.79 1.99
C VAL A 93 9.02 27.54 2.47
N ALA A 94 10.01 28.06 1.74
CA ALA A 94 11.40 27.72 2.00
C ALA A 94 11.86 28.03 3.43
N GLU A 95 11.48 29.21 3.95
CA GLU A 95 11.86 29.63 5.30
C GLU A 95 11.27 28.71 6.38
N GLU A 96 10.04 28.27 6.20
CA GLU A 96 9.39 27.35 7.12
C GLU A 96 10.00 25.95 7.03
N ALA A 97 10.33 25.49 5.82
CA ALA A 97 11.03 24.23 5.61
C ALA A 97 12.39 24.23 6.31
N ILE A 98 13.17 25.31 6.21
CA ILE A 98 14.45 25.48 6.92
C ILE A 98 14.23 25.48 8.44
N SER A 99 13.28 26.28 8.94
CA SER A 99 12.97 26.39 10.36
C SER A 99 12.58 25.05 11.00
N ARG A 100 11.80 24.23 10.29
CA ARG A 100 11.39 22.89 10.74
C ARG A 100 12.51 21.84 10.65
N ASN A 101 13.62 22.13 9.98
CA ASN A 101 14.72 21.19 9.76
C ASN A 101 16.08 21.79 10.17
N PRO A 102 16.27 22.14 11.45
CA PRO A 102 17.50 22.80 11.91
C PRO A 102 18.75 21.89 11.82
N ASP A 103 18.57 20.58 11.68
CA ASP A 103 19.62 19.57 11.55
C ASP A 103 20.10 19.35 10.10
N LYS A 104 19.54 20.08 9.14
CA LYS A 104 19.77 19.88 7.70
C LYS A 104 20.38 21.10 7.04
N LEU A 105 21.21 20.84 6.05
CA LEU A 105 21.87 21.86 5.24
C LEU A 105 21.05 22.13 3.97
N PRO A 106 20.86 23.39 3.58
CA PRO A 106 20.31 23.75 2.27
C PRO A 106 21.33 23.40 1.19
N MET A 107 20.96 22.50 0.29
CA MET A 107 21.85 22.02 -0.78
C MET A 107 21.15 22.04 -2.13
N VAL A 108 21.94 22.18 -3.19
CA VAL A 108 21.51 21.99 -4.58
C VAL A 108 22.28 20.86 -5.22
N ASN A 109 21.59 20.04 -5.99
CA ASN A 109 22.25 19.10 -6.87
C ASN A 109 22.54 19.79 -8.20
N ARG A 110 23.80 20.09 -8.51
CA ARG A 110 24.19 20.82 -9.73
C ARG A 110 23.91 20.04 -11.01
N ALA A 111 23.84 18.70 -10.95
CA ALA A 111 23.50 17.89 -12.12
C ALA A 111 22.00 17.97 -12.46
N SER A 112 21.12 18.01 -11.45
CA SER A 112 19.66 18.10 -11.68
C SER A 112 19.08 19.51 -11.55
N GLY A 113 19.84 20.47 -11.02
CA GLY A 113 19.37 21.82 -10.69
C GLY A 113 18.34 21.88 -9.55
N ARG A 114 18.23 20.82 -8.74
CA ARG A 114 17.16 20.68 -7.73
C ARG A 114 17.69 20.93 -6.33
N ALA A 115 16.92 21.63 -5.50
CA ALA A 115 17.26 21.89 -4.11
C ALA A 115 16.68 20.83 -3.15
N ALA A 116 17.34 20.64 -2.02
CA ALA A 116 16.89 19.80 -0.90
C ALA A 116 17.52 20.25 0.42
N LEU A 117 16.82 20.03 1.53
CA LEU A 117 17.40 20.08 2.87
C LEU A 117 17.93 18.69 3.22
N ILE A 118 19.24 18.54 3.32
CA ILE A 118 19.89 17.24 3.54
C ILE A 118 20.48 17.19 4.94
N SER A 119 20.22 16.11 5.67
CA SER A 119 20.81 15.88 7.00
C SER A 119 22.32 16.13 7.00
N ALA A 120 22.80 16.96 7.93
CA ALA A 120 24.21 17.34 8.01
C ALA A 120 25.13 16.14 8.28
N ARG A 121 24.60 15.08 8.90
CA ARG A 121 25.31 13.83 9.17
C ARG A 121 24.48 12.63 8.69
N PRO A 122 25.13 11.54 8.23
CA PRO A 122 24.43 10.31 7.93
C PRO A 122 23.87 9.68 9.22
N MET A 123 22.74 9.01 9.08
CA MET A 123 22.13 8.16 10.11
C MET A 123 22.23 6.69 9.71
N GLN A 124 22.40 5.81 10.69
CA GLN A 124 22.35 4.37 10.46
C GLN A 124 20.89 3.93 10.28
N MET A 125 20.61 3.28 9.16
CA MET A 125 19.36 2.60 8.89
C MET A 125 19.62 1.09 8.94
N TYR A 126 18.81 0.41 9.75
CA TYR A 126 18.84 -1.03 9.92
C TYR A 126 17.73 -1.63 9.06
N ASP A 127 18.10 -2.49 8.13
CA ASP A 127 17.19 -3.31 7.35
C ASP A 127 17.56 -4.77 7.57
N GLU A 128 16.72 -5.49 8.32
CA GLU A 128 16.97 -6.83 8.84
C GLU A 128 18.39 -6.99 9.44
N ASP A 129 19.33 -7.52 8.65
CA ASP A 129 20.72 -7.81 9.06
C ASP A 129 21.76 -6.80 8.51
N ILE A 130 21.35 -5.82 7.69
CA ILE A 130 22.24 -4.87 7.03
C ILE A 130 22.12 -3.48 7.66
N VAL A 131 23.27 -2.91 8.04
CA VAL A 131 23.37 -1.51 8.47
C VAL A 131 23.85 -0.66 7.30
N THR A 132 23.02 0.27 6.85
CA THR A 132 23.35 1.22 5.77
C THR A 132 23.36 2.65 6.31
N LEU A 133 24.36 3.44 5.93
CA LEU A 133 24.39 4.88 6.23
C LEU A 133 23.53 5.63 5.21
N MET A 134 22.58 6.42 5.71
CA MET A 134 21.62 7.17 4.90
C MET A 134 21.57 8.63 5.34
N ARG A 135 21.31 9.56 4.41
CA ARG A 135 20.90 10.94 4.69
C ARG A 135 19.44 11.13 4.34
N LYS A 136 18.69 11.80 5.22
CA LYS A 136 17.33 12.23 4.90
C LYS A 136 17.41 13.51 4.06
N ALA A 137 16.81 13.50 2.88
CA ALA A 137 16.61 14.69 2.07
C ALA A 137 15.13 15.09 2.08
N VAL A 138 14.87 16.33 2.48
CA VAL A 138 13.54 16.92 2.50
C VAL A 138 13.43 17.86 1.31
N ARG A 139 12.34 17.72 0.55
CA ARG A 139 12.07 18.45 -0.69
C ARG A 139 10.61 18.92 -0.70
N PRO A 140 10.24 19.88 -1.58
CA PRO A 140 8.86 20.39 -1.66
C PRO A 140 7.82 19.28 -1.88
N ASN A 141 8.20 18.22 -2.60
CA ASN A 141 7.35 17.10 -2.96
C ASN A 141 7.44 15.91 -2.00
N GLY A 142 8.10 16.06 -0.85
CA GLY A 142 8.22 15.02 0.17
C GLY A 142 9.66 14.77 0.64
N SER A 143 9.80 13.81 1.55
CA SER A 143 11.11 13.38 2.07
C SER A 143 11.54 12.06 1.45
N SER A 144 12.85 11.89 1.28
CA SER A 144 13.48 10.67 0.78
C SER A 144 14.74 10.35 1.58
N TYR A 145 15.24 9.13 1.46
CA TYR A 145 16.51 8.72 2.03
C TYR A 145 17.51 8.46 0.89
N LEU A 146 18.70 9.02 1.01
CA LEU A 146 19.82 8.76 0.11
C LEU A 146 20.88 7.95 0.84
N GLU A 147 21.40 6.91 0.23
CA GLU A 147 22.60 6.22 0.71
C GLU A 147 23.78 7.19 0.76
N GLU A 148 24.61 7.12 1.80
CA GLU A 148 25.75 8.03 1.98
C GLU A 148 26.71 7.98 0.78
N ALA A 149 27.02 6.79 0.29
CA ALA A 149 27.89 6.61 -0.87
C ALA A 149 27.31 7.26 -2.15
N ARG A 150 25.98 7.25 -2.32
CA ARG A 150 25.31 7.93 -3.44
C ARG A 150 25.26 9.44 -3.25
N PHE A 151 25.18 9.90 -2.01
CA PHE A 151 25.28 11.33 -1.72
C PHE A 151 26.69 11.85 -2.04
N GLU A 152 27.74 11.18 -1.58
CA GLU A 152 29.14 11.56 -1.79
C GLU A 152 29.55 11.54 -3.27
N SER A 153 29.01 10.60 -4.04
CA SER A 153 29.26 10.48 -5.49
C SER A 153 28.38 11.39 -6.35
N SER A 154 27.43 12.12 -5.75
CA SER A 154 26.51 13.00 -6.46
C SER A 154 26.94 14.47 -6.37
N ALA A 155 26.40 15.29 -7.26
CA ALA A 155 26.77 16.71 -7.38
C ALA A 155 26.04 17.62 -6.36
N TRP A 156 25.92 17.18 -5.10
CA TRP A 156 25.31 17.98 -4.04
C TRP A 156 26.29 19.01 -3.48
N GLU A 157 25.90 20.27 -3.53
CA GLU A 157 26.67 21.39 -3.00
C GLU A 157 25.82 22.17 -1.99
N GLU A 158 26.42 22.55 -0.87
CA GLU A 158 25.80 23.47 0.07
C GLU A 158 25.68 24.86 -0.57
N ILE A 159 24.50 25.47 -0.40
CA ILE A 159 24.19 26.80 -0.94
C ILE A 159 23.63 27.68 0.17
N ASP A 160 23.62 28.99 -0.07
CA ASP A 160 23.05 29.91 0.89
C ASP A 160 21.51 29.83 0.94
N ARG A 161 20.94 30.43 1.98
CA ARG A 161 19.48 30.44 2.17
C ARG A 161 18.74 31.16 1.03
N PRO A 162 19.20 32.32 0.52
CA PRO A 162 18.55 32.98 -0.61
C PRO A 162 18.49 32.14 -1.89
N GLU A 163 19.60 31.55 -2.33
CA GLU A 163 19.65 30.68 -3.52
C GLU A 163 18.74 29.46 -3.32
N PHE A 164 18.79 28.85 -2.14
CA PHE A 164 17.95 27.71 -1.80
C PHE A 164 16.46 28.08 -1.87
N ALA A 165 16.08 29.20 -1.26
CA ALA A 165 14.70 29.65 -1.24
C ALA A 165 14.16 29.89 -2.66
N GLN A 166 14.97 30.49 -3.53
CA GLN A 166 14.57 30.71 -4.93
C GLN A 166 14.28 29.39 -5.66
N ILE A 167 15.17 28.41 -5.55
CA ILE A 167 15.01 27.11 -6.23
C ILE A 167 13.83 26.33 -5.62
N TRP A 168 13.72 26.34 -4.29
CA TRP A 168 12.66 25.66 -3.55
C TRP A 168 11.28 26.21 -3.89
N GLU A 169 11.11 27.53 -3.86
CA GLU A 169 9.85 28.22 -4.17
C GLU A 169 9.44 28.00 -5.64
N ALA A 170 10.40 28.04 -6.56
CA ALA A 170 10.14 27.77 -7.98
C ALA A 170 9.63 26.34 -8.20
N GLU A 171 10.25 25.35 -7.54
CA GLU A 171 9.78 23.97 -7.60
C GLU A 171 8.43 23.80 -6.88
N ALA A 172 8.25 24.38 -5.69
CA ALA A 172 7.01 24.35 -4.95
C ALA A 172 5.83 24.91 -5.77
N ALA A 173 6.04 26.02 -6.48
CA ALA A 173 5.04 26.62 -7.37
C ALA A 173 4.71 25.74 -8.59
N SER A 174 5.64 24.90 -9.02
CA SER A 174 5.44 23.96 -10.14
C SER A 174 4.67 22.69 -9.74
N LEU A 175 4.55 22.41 -8.44
CA LEU A 175 3.87 21.20 -7.97
C LEU A 175 2.35 21.29 -8.14
N PRO A 176 1.67 20.14 -8.34
CA PRO A 176 0.21 20.09 -8.31
C PRO A 176 -0.30 20.62 -6.98
N LYS A 177 -1.30 21.50 -7.02
CA LYS A 177 -1.96 22.05 -5.82
C LYS A 177 -2.85 21.03 -5.13
N THR A 178 -3.22 19.98 -5.83
CA THR A 178 -4.05 18.88 -5.34
C THR A 178 -3.47 17.55 -5.79
N THR A 179 -3.66 16.52 -4.97
CA THR A 179 -3.35 15.13 -5.32
C THR A 179 -4.62 14.33 -5.24
N THR A 180 -4.92 13.56 -6.29
CA THR A 180 -6.07 12.65 -6.34
C THR A 180 -5.58 11.22 -6.20
N THR A 181 -6.06 10.52 -5.18
CA THR A 181 -5.75 9.12 -4.91
C THR A 181 -6.97 8.26 -5.22
N LYS A 182 -6.77 7.16 -5.94
CA LYS A 182 -7.80 6.15 -6.18
C LYS A 182 -7.77 5.11 -5.08
N LEU A 183 -8.95 4.75 -4.57
CA LEU A 183 -9.12 3.61 -3.68
C LEU A 183 -10.37 2.82 -4.04
N TYR A 184 -10.40 1.56 -3.63
CA TYR A 184 -11.55 0.68 -3.81
C TYR A 184 -12.10 0.28 -2.46
N LEU A 185 -13.42 0.32 -2.32
CA LEU A 185 -14.15 -0.03 -1.11
C LEU A 185 -15.11 -1.19 -1.39
N LEU A 186 -14.94 -2.31 -0.69
CA LEU A 186 -15.84 -3.44 -0.73
C LEU A 186 -16.95 -3.25 0.31
N THR A 187 -18.17 -3.08 -0.17
CA THR A 187 -19.36 -2.76 0.64
C THR A 187 -20.42 -3.85 0.53
N GLY A 188 -21.33 -3.92 1.51
CA GLY A 188 -22.39 -4.93 1.54
C GLY A 188 -22.06 -6.15 2.40
N LEU A 189 -22.57 -7.32 2.03
CA LEU A 189 -22.50 -8.52 2.87
C LEU A 189 -21.23 -9.33 2.57
N LEU A 190 -20.17 -9.11 3.37
CA LEU A 190 -18.85 -9.71 3.10
C LEU A 190 -18.68 -11.14 3.63
N LEU A 191 -19.37 -11.50 4.71
CA LEU A 191 -19.24 -12.81 5.38
C LEU A 191 -19.45 -14.03 4.47
N PRO A 192 -20.30 -14.03 3.43
CA PRO A 192 -20.43 -15.15 2.51
C PRO A 192 -19.22 -15.35 1.60
N ILE A 193 -18.47 -14.29 1.28
CA ILE A 193 -17.33 -14.31 0.35
C ILE A 193 -15.98 -14.07 1.05
N TRP A 194 -15.96 -14.05 2.39
CA TRP A 194 -14.80 -13.61 3.17
C TRP A 194 -13.49 -14.34 2.88
N LYS A 195 -13.55 -15.63 2.54
CA LYS A 195 -12.38 -16.44 2.19
C LYS A 195 -11.68 -15.99 0.91
N ASP A 196 -12.37 -15.18 0.13
CA ASP A 196 -11.98 -14.79 -1.22
C ASP A 196 -11.47 -13.34 -1.25
N ILE A 197 -11.62 -12.63 -0.13
CA ILE A 197 -11.17 -11.26 0.05
C ILE A 197 -9.67 -11.26 0.40
N PRO A 198 -8.82 -10.58 -0.36
CA PRO A 198 -7.39 -10.46 -0.07
C PRO A 198 -7.12 -9.83 1.30
N THR A 199 -6.12 -10.34 2.03
CA THR A 199 -5.77 -9.92 3.40
C THR A 199 -4.67 -8.85 3.47
N THR A 200 -4.27 -8.28 2.33
CA THR A 200 -3.17 -7.31 2.27
C THR A 200 -3.52 -5.92 2.80
N ASN A 201 -4.81 -5.55 2.79
CA ASN A 201 -5.32 -4.32 3.41
C ASN A 201 -6.68 -4.62 4.06
N GLU A 202 -6.77 -4.45 5.38
CA GLU A 202 -7.95 -4.86 6.17
C GLU A 202 -8.74 -3.66 6.71
N ARG A 203 -8.32 -2.43 6.37
CA ARG A 203 -8.90 -1.21 6.92
C ARG A 203 -10.37 -1.09 6.52
N ILE A 204 -11.19 -0.67 7.49
CA ILE A 204 -12.60 -0.40 7.27
C ILE A 204 -12.81 1.10 7.31
N TYR A 205 -13.32 1.67 6.23
CA TYR A 205 -13.67 3.08 6.17
C TYR A 205 -15.17 3.30 6.22
N ARG A 206 -15.58 4.31 6.97
CA ARG A 206 -16.82 5.06 6.75
C ARG A 206 -16.50 6.22 5.83
N VAL A 207 -17.26 6.37 4.76
CA VAL A 207 -17.09 7.44 3.77
C VAL A 207 -18.45 8.03 3.40
N THR A 208 -18.48 9.33 3.18
CA THR A 208 -19.64 10.04 2.61
C THR A 208 -19.13 10.76 1.37
N PRO A 209 -19.22 10.16 0.18
CA PRO A 209 -18.82 10.83 -1.06
C PRO A 209 -19.75 12.02 -1.36
N ASP A 210 -19.23 12.99 -2.10
CA ASP A 210 -19.94 14.20 -2.48
C ASP A 210 -21.17 13.84 -3.33
N GLY A 211 -22.35 14.23 -2.86
CA GLY A 211 -23.62 13.94 -3.53
C GLY A 211 -24.10 12.48 -3.44
N ALA A 212 -23.40 11.62 -2.68
CA ALA A 212 -23.78 10.22 -2.47
C ALA A 212 -24.15 9.95 -1.00
N THR A 213 -24.75 8.78 -0.75
CA THR A 213 -25.07 8.35 0.60
C THR A 213 -23.82 7.86 1.34
N ALA A 214 -23.82 8.04 2.66
CA ALA A 214 -22.77 7.50 3.51
C ALA A 214 -22.73 5.96 3.39
N MET A 215 -21.53 5.41 3.29
CA MET A 215 -21.29 3.97 3.19
C MET A 215 -20.15 3.53 4.10
N ILE A 216 -20.12 2.24 4.39
CA ILE A 216 -19.05 1.59 5.15
C ILE A 216 -18.57 0.39 4.35
N GLY A 217 -17.27 0.20 4.28
CA GLY A 217 -16.70 -0.97 3.62
C GLY A 217 -15.23 -1.17 3.92
N ARG A 218 -14.70 -2.29 3.44
CA ARG A 218 -13.30 -2.67 3.58
C ARG A 218 -12.50 -2.15 2.39
N THR A 219 -11.30 -1.62 2.62
CA THR A 219 -10.40 -1.22 1.53
C THR A 219 -9.90 -2.42 0.74
N LEU A 220 -9.72 -2.20 -0.55
CA LEU A 220 -9.04 -3.12 -1.44
C LEU A 220 -7.88 -2.41 -2.12
N SER A 221 -6.74 -3.10 -2.26
CA SER A 221 -5.75 -2.69 -3.25
C SER A 221 -6.32 -2.85 -4.66
N GLU A 222 -5.72 -2.17 -5.63
CA GLU A 222 -6.10 -2.32 -7.05
C GLU A 222 -6.01 -3.78 -7.50
N GLU A 223 -4.93 -4.48 -7.12
CA GLU A 223 -4.74 -5.91 -7.35
C GLU A 223 -5.84 -6.76 -6.69
N GLY A 224 -6.23 -6.40 -5.47
CA GLY A 224 -7.27 -7.12 -4.73
C GLY A 224 -8.66 -6.94 -5.33
N ALA A 225 -8.98 -5.73 -5.79
CA ALA A 225 -10.20 -5.45 -6.54
C ALA A 225 -10.21 -6.23 -7.86
N ALA A 226 -9.10 -6.23 -8.61
CA ALA A 226 -8.96 -7.00 -9.84
C ALA A 226 -9.15 -8.51 -9.62
N SER A 227 -8.57 -9.07 -8.55
CA SER A 227 -8.74 -10.48 -8.19
C SER A 227 -10.20 -10.84 -7.88
N LEU A 228 -10.93 -9.96 -7.17
CA LEU A 228 -12.35 -10.17 -6.89
C LEU A 228 -13.19 -10.07 -8.16
N ARG A 229 -12.91 -9.09 -9.03
CA ARG A 229 -13.58 -8.99 -10.35
C ARG A 229 -13.39 -10.26 -11.17
N ALA A 230 -12.16 -10.74 -11.30
CA ALA A 230 -11.87 -11.96 -12.05
C ALA A 230 -12.65 -13.17 -11.54
N ARG A 231 -12.92 -13.22 -10.23
CA ARG A 231 -13.57 -14.36 -9.59
C ARG A 231 -15.09 -14.31 -9.64
N PHE A 232 -15.69 -13.13 -9.53
CA PHE A 232 -17.14 -12.99 -9.37
C PHE A 232 -17.83 -12.30 -10.56
N LEU A 233 -17.14 -11.40 -11.26
CA LEU A 233 -17.69 -10.66 -12.41
C LEU A 233 -17.42 -11.36 -13.75
N VAL A 234 -16.47 -12.30 -13.82
CA VAL A 234 -16.33 -13.21 -14.98
C VAL A 234 -17.37 -14.32 -14.86
N SER A 235 -18.63 -13.92 -14.95
CA SER A 235 -19.75 -14.83 -15.14
C SER A 235 -19.93 -15.02 -16.64
N ASN A 236 -19.50 -16.18 -17.16
CA ASN A 236 -19.57 -16.60 -18.57
C ASN A 236 -18.35 -16.24 -19.46
N PRO A 237 -17.13 -16.70 -19.10
CA PRO A 237 -15.94 -16.49 -19.94
C PRO A 237 -16.19 -17.00 -21.37
N GLN A 238 -16.04 -16.12 -22.38
CA GLN A 238 -16.31 -16.46 -23.79
C GLN A 238 -15.03 -16.77 -24.55
N THR A 239 -13.90 -16.24 -24.10
CA THR A 239 -12.61 -16.44 -24.76
C THR A 239 -11.77 -17.50 -24.05
N PRO A 240 -10.88 -18.24 -24.76
CA PRO A 240 -10.01 -19.24 -24.13
C PRO A 240 -9.14 -18.68 -23.00
N GLN A 241 -8.75 -17.41 -23.09
CA GLN A 241 -7.92 -16.74 -22.09
C GLN A 241 -8.72 -16.37 -20.83
N GLU A 242 -9.98 -15.95 -20.98
CA GLU A 242 -10.92 -15.76 -19.86
C GLU A 242 -11.24 -17.09 -19.17
N MET A 243 -11.45 -18.16 -19.94
CA MET A 243 -11.72 -19.51 -19.41
C MET A 243 -10.53 -20.05 -18.62
N LEU A 244 -9.31 -19.85 -19.12
CA LEU A 244 -8.07 -20.22 -18.43
C LEU A 244 -7.87 -19.41 -17.15
N THR A 245 -8.09 -18.09 -17.21
CA THR A 245 -7.97 -17.20 -16.04
C THR A 245 -8.99 -17.55 -14.96
N ALA A 246 -10.23 -17.81 -15.36
CA ALA A 246 -11.28 -18.30 -14.47
C ALA A 246 -10.87 -19.64 -13.85
N ALA A 247 -10.42 -20.62 -14.63
CA ALA A 247 -10.02 -21.93 -14.11
C ALA A 247 -8.79 -21.86 -13.18
N LEU A 248 -7.88 -20.92 -13.39
CA LEU A 248 -6.76 -20.67 -12.48
C LEU A 248 -7.20 -20.02 -11.17
N GLY A 249 -8.25 -19.21 -11.17
CA GLY A 249 -8.76 -18.48 -10.00
C GLY A 249 -9.68 -19.28 -9.07
N THR A 250 -10.15 -20.46 -9.48
CA THR A 250 -11.12 -21.28 -8.72
C THR A 250 -10.80 -22.77 -8.76
N THR A 251 -11.20 -23.53 -7.74
CA THR A 251 -11.17 -25.01 -7.72
C THR A 251 -12.48 -25.64 -8.23
N ALA A 252 -13.52 -24.85 -8.44
CA ALA A 252 -14.76 -25.29 -9.07
C ALA A 252 -14.55 -25.51 -10.58
N PRO A 253 -15.20 -26.52 -11.20
CA PRO A 253 -15.11 -26.78 -12.63
C PRO A 253 -15.64 -25.59 -13.44
N VAL A 254 -14.85 -25.13 -14.42
CA VAL A 254 -15.27 -24.15 -15.43
C VAL A 254 -15.79 -24.90 -16.66
N ASP A 255 -17.02 -24.64 -17.08
CA ASP A 255 -17.59 -25.23 -18.29
C ASP A 255 -16.95 -24.60 -19.54
N LEU A 256 -16.42 -25.44 -20.43
CA LEU A 256 -15.84 -25.06 -21.72
C LEU A 256 -16.84 -25.27 -22.87
N GLY A 257 -18.06 -25.72 -22.57
CA GLY A 257 -19.08 -26.11 -23.53
C GLY A 257 -18.88 -27.53 -24.07
N ARG A 258 -19.92 -28.07 -24.73
CA ARG A 258 -19.93 -29.42 -25.34
C ARG A 258 -19.60 -30.57 -24.37
N GLY A 259 -19.90 -30.39 -23.08
CA GLY A 259 -19.66 -31.37 -22.02
C GLY A 259 -18.21 -31.39 -21.50
N LEU A 260 -17.37 -30.43 -21.91
CA LEU A 260 -15.99 -30.29 -21.42
C LEU A 260 -15.92 -29.35 -20.22
N THR A 261 -15.11 -29.70 -19.24
CA THR A 261 -14.87 -28.88 -18.04
C THR A 261 -13.39 -28.73 -17.76
N LEU A 262 -12.96 -27.57 -17.27
CA LEU A 262 -11.59 -27.30 -16.84
C LEU A 262 -11.56 -27.10 -15.33
N THR A 263 -10.78 -27.92 -14.63
CA THR A 263 -10.70 -27.88 -13.16
C THR A 263 -9.26 -27.78 -12.69
N ARG A 264 -8.99 -26.87 -11.75
CA ARG A 264 -7.69 -26.77 -11.09
C ARG A 264 -7.60 -27.78 -9.95
N ARG A 265 -6.65 -28.73 -10.04
CA ARG A 265 -6.34 -29.69 -8.97
C ARG A 265 -4.89 -29.59 -8.52
N ARG A 266 -4.64 -29.98 -7.27
CA ARG A 266 -3.30 -30.29 -6.78
C ARG A 266 -3.08 -31.80 -6.88
N VAL A 267 -2.05 -32.19 -7.62
CA VAL A 267 -1.62 -33.59 -7.71
C VAL A 267 -0.15 -33.63 -7.32
N ALA A 268 0.17 -34.42 -6.29
CA ALA A 268 1.53 -34.53 -5.73
C ALA A 268 2.21 -33.19 -5.37
N GLY A 269 1.43 -32.21 -4.89
CA GLY A 269 1.94 -30.90 -4.46
C GLY A 269 2.07 -29.85 -5.57
N GLU A 270 1.98 -30.25 -6.83
CA GLU A 270 1.99 -29.35 -7.98
C GLU A 270 0.58 -28.96 -8.43
N MET A 271 0.44 -27.72 -8.92
CA MET A 271 -0.80 -27.23 -9.49
C MET A 271 -0.94 -27.70 -10.94
N ARG A 272 -2.05 -28.38 -11.25
CA ARG A 272 -2.39 -28.84 -12.60
C ARG A 272 -3.80 -28.44 -12.99
N LEU A 273 -4.00 -28.24 -14.28
CA LEU A 273 -5.32 -28.06 -14.88
C LEU A 273 -5.75 -29.38 -15.51
N GLU A 274 -6.91 -29.88 -15.12
CA GLU A 274 -7.49 -31.12 -15.62
C GLU A 274 -8.68 -30.81 -16.54
N LEU A 275 -8.71 -31.45 -17.70
CA LEU A 275 -9.84 -31.44 -18.62
C LEU A 275 -10.75 -32.64 -18.34
N GLY A 276 -11.98 -32.39 -17.88
CA GLY A 276 -13.02 -33.41 -17.67
C GLY A 276 -13.98 -33.48 -18.85
N GLY A 277 -14.47 -34.68 -19.16
CA GLY A 277 -15.50 -34.90 -20.21
C GLY A 277 -14.98 -35.06 -21.64
N ALA A 278 -13.66 -35.11 -21.84
CA ALA A 278 -13.06 -35.37 -23.15
C ALA A 278 -13.10 -36.86 -23.50
N ASP A 279 -13.64 -37.20 -24.68
CA ASP A 279 -13.53 -38.53 -25.27
C ASP A 279 -12.18 -38.70 -25.98
N ARG A 280 -11.71 -39.94 -26.12
CA ARG A 280 -10.40 -40.31 -26.67
C ARG A 280 -10.11 -39.66 -28.04
N GLY A 281 -11.13 -39.50 -28.87
CA GLY A 281 -11.02 -38.84 -30.18
C GLY A 281 -10.86 -37.30 -30.15
N MET A 282 -11.22 -36.63 -29.06
CA MET A 282 -11.00 -35.16 -28.89
C MET A 282 -9.60 -34.84 -28.36
N ILE A 283 -9.01 -35.74 -27.58
CA ILE A 283 -7.67 -35.58 -27.00
C ILE A 283 -6.60 -35.58 -28.10
N ASP A 284 -6.73 -36.43 -29.12
CA ASP A 284 -5.83 -36.46 -30.27
C ASP A 284 -5.90 -35.17 -31.11
N GLY A 285 -7.08 -34.54 -31.19
CA GLY A 285 -7.26 -33.25 -31.87
C GLY A 285 -6.70 -32.04 -31.12
N LEU A 286 -6.60 -32.10 -29.79
CA LEU A 286 -5.98 -31.06 -28.96
C LEU A 286 -4.45 -31.14 -28.99
N ASN A 287 -3.87 -32.34 -29.03
CA ASN A 287 -2.43 -32.54 -29.21
C ASN A 287 -1.94 -32.06 -30.58
N ALA A 288 -2.75 -32.23 -31.63
CA ALA A 288 -2.42 -31.75 -32.98
C ALA A 288 -2.45 -30.21 -33.12
N LYS A 289 -3.06 -29.49 -32.18
CA LYS A 289 -3.12 -28.01 -32.17
C LYS A 289 -2.20 -27.36 -31.12
N GLY A 290 -1.46 -28.17 -30.37
CA GLY A 290 -0.52 -27.74 -29.32
C GLY A 290 0.94 -27.67 -29.79
N SER A 291 1.20 -27.58 -31.10
CA SER A 291 2.51 -27.25 -31.68
C SER A 291 2.53 -25.81 -32.17
#